data_AF-A0A7S0M078-F1
#
_entry.id   AF-A0A7S0M078-F1
#
_cell.length_a   1.000
_cell.length_b   1.000
_cell.length_c   1.000
_cell.angle_alpha   90.00
_cell.angle_beta   90.00
_cell.angle_gamma   90.00
#
_symmetry.space_group_name_H-M   'P 1'
#
loop_
_entity.id
_entity.type
_entity.pdbx_description
1 polymer ?
#
loop_
_entity_poly.entity_id
_entity_poly.type
_entity_poly.pdbx_seq_one_letter_code
_entity_poly.pdbx_strand_id
1 'polypeptide(L)'
;GWIGFFHPYCNDGGGGERVLWCAVQALLHANKGIRIAIFTGDPESGDEILSKAKERFGISIADAEGRIRFVRLRSRFLLEARCYPAFTLLGQSLGSMVVA
;
A
#
# COMPACT_ATOMS: atom_id res chain seq x y z
N GLY A 1 4.20 -16.10 -5.49
CA GLY A 1 4.47 -14.88 -6.29
C GLY A 1 4.41 -13.65 -5.41
N TRP A 2 4.79 -12.48 -5.92
CA TRP A 2 4.69 -11.21 -5.18
C TRP A 2 3.47 -10.41 -5.63
N ILE A 3 2.77 -9.79 -4.69
CA ILE A 3 1.73 -8.78 -4.95
C ILE A 3 2.15 -7.48 -4.29
N GLY A 4 2.17 -6.39 -5.06
CA GLY A 4 2.53 -5.06 -4.58
C GLY A 4 1.29 -4.22 -4.28
N PHE A 5 1.25 -3.61 -3.11
CA PHE A 5 0.28 -2.58 -2.75
C PHE A 5 0.99 -1.23 -2.64
N PHE A 6 0.50 -0.25 -3.39
CA PHE A 6 0.97 1.12 -3.28
C PHE A 6 0.04 1.90 -2.36
N HIS A 7 0.54 2.26 -1.18
CA HIS A 7 -0.25 2.98 -0.18
C HIS A 7 0.69 3.89 0.62
N PRO A 8 0.85 5.17 0.21
CA PRO A 8 1.83 6.08 0.79
C PRO A 8 1.61 6.41 2.27
N TYR A 9 0.37 6.24 2.76
CA TYR A 9 -0.10 6.64 4.10
C TYR A 9 -0.75 5.48 4.85
N CYS A 10 0.00 4.41 5.12
CA CYS A 10 -0.49 3.19 5.80
C CYS A 10 -0.72 3.36 7.31
N ASN A 11 -0.67 4.58 7.85
CA ASN A 11 -0.67 4.80 9.30
C ASN A 11 -1.62 5.91 9.80
N ASP A 12 -2.36 6.54 8.90
CA ASP A 12 -3.18 7.72 9.21
C ASP A 12 -4.57 7.37 9.77
N GLY A 13 -4.97 6.09 9.73
CA GLY A 13 -6.20 5.59 10.35
C GLY A 13 -7.46 5.82 9.52
N GLY A 14 -7.30 6.16 8.24
CA GLY A 14 -8.41 6.41 7.32
C GLY A 14 -9.07 5.14 6.78
N GLY A 15 -10.23 5.30 6.12
CA GLY A 15 -10.98 4.18 5.54
C GLY A 15 -10.21 3.38 4.47
N GLY A 16 -9.35 4.05 3.68
CA GLY A 16 -8.51 3.40 2.67
C GLY A 16 -7.52 2.40 3.28
N GLU A 17 -7.02 2.69 4.48
CA GLU A 17 -6.10 1.82 5.22
C GLU A 17 -6.80 0.52 5.66
N ARG A 18 -8.06 0.62 6.12
CA ARG A 18 -8.87 -0.57 6.44
C ARG A 18 -9.05 -1.47 5.23
N VAL A 19 -9.35 -0.88 4.07
CA VAL A 19 -9.50 -1.64 2.81
C VAL A 19 -8.20 -2.35 2.44
N LEU A 20 -7.06 -1.66 2.55
CA LEU A 20 -5.75 -2.26 2.33
C LEU A 20 -5.55 -3.48 3.23
N TRP A 21 -5.73 -3.34 4.53
CA TRP A 21 -5.46 -4.42 5.49
C TRP A 21 -6.41 -5.60 5.34
N CYS A 22 -7.69 -5.35 5.03
CA CYS A 22 -8.65 -6.42 4.70
C CYS A 22 -8.20 -7.18 3.44
N ALA A 23 -7.78 -6.48 2.39
CA ALA A 23 -7.31 -7.11 1.16
C ALA A 23 -6.04 -7.93 1.37
N VAL A 24 -5.07 -7.39 2.12
CA VAL A 24 -3.82 -8.08 2.46
C VAL A 24 -4.12 -9.36 3.25
N GLN A 25 -4.97 -9.29 4.28
CA GLN A 25 -5.35 -10.47 5.07
C GLN A 25 -6.05 -11.53 4.19
N ALA A 26 -7.01 -11.13 3.36
CA ALA A 26 -7.72 -12.04 2.47
C ALA A 26 -6.77 -12.76 1.49
N LEU A 27 -5.82 -12.05 0.89
CA LEU A 27 -4.82 -12.64 -0.02
C LEU A 27 -3.89 -13.61 0.69
N LEU A 28 -3.41 -13.24 1.89
CA LEU A 28 -2.50 -14.08 2.66
C LEU A 28 -3.18 -15.34 3.20
N HIS A 29 -4.50 -15.31 3.44
CA HIS A 29 -5.31 -16.48 3.78
C HIS A 29 -5.62 -17.35 2.56
N ALA A 30 -5.98 -16.74 1.43
CA ALA A 30 -6.34 -17.46 0.21
C ALA A 30 -5.17 -18.24 -0.40
N ASN A 31 -3.93 -17.74 -0.25
CA ASN A 31 -2.76 -18.40 -0.79
C ASN A 31 -1.50 -18.21 0.08
N LYS A 32 -1.06 -19.30 0.72
CA LYS A 32 0.13 -19.34 1.58
C LYS A 32 1.45 -19.08 0.82
N GLY A 33 1.46 -19.25 -0.51
CA GLY A 33 2.64 -19.02 -1.37
C GLY A 33 2.79 -17.58 -1.89
N ILE A 34 1.89 -16.68 -1.49
CA ILE A 34 1.98 -15.26 -1.85
C ILE A 34 2.76 -14.48 -0.81
N ARG A 35 3.60 -13.56 -1.29
CA ARG A 35 4.28 -12.54 -0.51
C ARG A 35 3.76 -11.16 -0.91
N ILE A 36 3.66 -10.26 0.05
CA ILE A 36 3.10 -8.93 -0.11
C ILE A 36 4.22 -7.91 0.02
N ALA A 37 4.31 -6.97 -0.93
CA ALA A 37 5.15 -5.79 -0.80
C ALA A 37 4.26 -4.57 -0.61
N ILE A 38 4.44 -3.82 0.47
CA ILE A 38 3.69 -2.57 0.72
C ILE A 38 4.65 -1.41 0.50
N PHE A 39 4.39 -0.63 -0.53
CA PHE A 39 5.11 0.61 -0.81
C PHE A 39 4.47 1.73 -0.01
N THR A 40 5.17 2.18 1.04
CA THR A 40 4.69 3.20 1.97
C THR A 40 5.70 4.33 2.12
N GLY A 41 5.20 5.54 2.36
CA GLY A 41 6.00 6.69 2.75
C GLY A 41 6.20 6.80 4.26
N ASP A 42 5.48 6.01 5.07
CA ASP A 42 5.49 6.11 6.53
C ASP A 42 6.88 5.87 7.14
N PRO A 43 7.27 6.65 8.17
CA PRO A 43 8.53 6.44 8.87
C PRO A 43 8.47 5.28 9.87
N GLU A 44 7.30 4.93 10.40
CA GLU A 44 7.12 3.88 11.42
C GLU A 44 7.55 2.52 10.94
N SER A 45 8.06 1.67 11.83
CA SER A 45 8.50 0.32 11.50
C SER A 45 7.35 -0.56 10.96
N GLY A 46 7.69 -1.64 10.27
CA GLY A 46 6.66 -2.58 9.78
C GLY A 46 5.81 -3.14 10.92
N ASP A 47 6.44 -3.43 12.06
CA ASP A 47 5.77 -3.98 13.24
C ASP A 47 4.84 -2.96 13.89
N GLU A 48 5.25 -1.69 13.96
CA GLU A 48 4.40 -0.59 14.43
C GLU A 48 3.16 -0.41 13.53
N ILE A 49 3.35 -0.44 12.21
CA ILE A 49 2.26 -0.34 11.23
C ILE A 49 1.28 -1.51 11.41
N LEU A 50 1.80 -2.74 11.56
CA LEU A 50 0.96 -3.92 11.78
C LEU A 50 0.25 -3.90 13.14
N SER A 51 0.90 -3.42 14.20
CA SER A 51 0.27 -3.26 15.52
C SER A 51 -0.89 -2.28 15.44
N LYS A 52 -0.69 -1.14 14.79
CA LYS A 52 -1.75 -0.15 14.60
C LYS A 52 -2.89 -0.66 13.74
N ALA A 53 -2.61 -1.43 12.69
CA ALA A 53 -3.66 -2.09 11.89
C ALA A 53 -4.51 -3.05 12.75
N LYS A 54 -3.87 -3.80 13.65
CA LYS A 54 -4.55 -4.69 14.62
C LYS A 54 -5.37 -3.89 15.63
N GLU A 55 -4.79 -2.85 16.23
CA GLU A 55 -5.45 -2.01 17.23
C GLU A 55 -6.66 -1.26 16.66
N ARG A 56 -6.52 -0.67 15.45
CA ARG A 56 -7.55 0.16 14.84
C ARG A 56 -8.64 -0.63 14.14
N PHE A 57 -8.29 -1.74 13.49
CA PHE A 57 -9.23 -2.47 12.63
C PHE A 57 -9.49 -3.91 13.07
N GLY A 58 -8.81 -4.40 14.11
CA GLY A 58 -8.92 -5.79 14.56
C GLY A 58 -8.28 -6.79 13.59
N ILE A 59 -7.47 -6.32 12.62
CA ILE A 59 -6.90 -7.15 11.56
C ILE A 59 -5.51 -7.62 12.01
N SER A 60 -5.42 -8.91 12.35
CA SER A 60 -4.15 -9.54 12.68
C SER A 60 -3.60 -10.34 11.49
N ILE A 61 -2.27 -10.27 11.31
CA ILE A 61 -1.54 -10.91 10.22
C ILE A 61 -0.42 -11.82 10.78
N ALA A 62 -0.57 -12.28 12.03
CA ALA A 62 0.42 -13.10 12.74
C ALA A 62 0.79 -14.38 11.97
N ASP A 63 -0.18 -15.03 11.30
CA ASP A 63 0.04 -16.24 10.51
C ASP A 63 0.82 -16.00 9.20
N ALA A 64 1.23 -14.76 8.94
CA ALA A 64 1.97 -14.35 7.76
C ALA A 64 3.20 -13.51 8.08
N GLU A 65 3.67 -13.57 9.32
CA GLU A 65 4.90 -12.92 9.74
C GLU A 65 6.07 -13.35 8.82
N GLY A 66 6.77 -12.39 8.22
CA GLY A 66 7.80 -12.62 7.20
C GLY A 66 7.32 -12.74 5.74
N ARG A 67 6.00 -12.73 5.47
CA ARG A 67 5.45 -12.65 4.10
C ARG A 67 5.14 -11.23 3.64
N ILE A 68 5.17 -10.26 4.55
CA ILE A 68 4.99 -8.84 4.24
C ILE A 68 6.35 -8.15 4.25
N ARG A 69 6.65 -7.40 3.19
CA ARG A 69 7.81 -6.52 3.10
C ARG A 69 7.35 -5.08 2.90
N PHE A 70 7.75 -4.20 3.80
CA PHE A 70 7.56 -2.76 3.64
C PHE A 70 8.70 -2.18 2.81
N VAL A 71 8.35 -1.55 1.69
CA VAL A 71 9.29 -0.85 0.81
C VAL A 71 9.10 0.65 1.03
N ARG A 72 10.12 1.30 1.59
CA ARG A 72 10.06 2.73 1.91
C ARG A 72 10.30 3.59 0.69
N LEU A 73 9.33 4.42 0.36
CA LEU A 73 9.44 5.40 -0.70
C LEU A 73 10.28 6.58 -0.18
N ARG A 74 11.53 6.70 -0.65
CA ARG A 74 12.44 7.81 -0.27
C ARG A 74 12.00 9.16 -0.84
N SER A 75 11.26 9.17 -1.94
CA SER A 75 10.81 10.39 -2.62
C SER A 75 9.31 10.61 -2.39
N ARG A 76 8.95 11.14 -1.21
CA ARG A 76 7.61 11.75 -1.01
C ARG A 76 7.32 12.89 -2.01
N PHE A 77 8.36 13.48 -2.60
CA PHE A 77 8.31 14.68 -3.44
C PHE A 77 7.95 14.46 -4.92
N LEU A 78 8.12 13.24 -5.47
CA LEU A 78 7.78 12.97 -6.88
C LEU A 78 6.30 12.62 -7.10
N LEU A 79 5.52 12.58 -6.01
CA LEU A 79 4.10 12.21 -5.99
C LEU A 79 3.20 13.30 -5.41
N GLU A 80 3.77 14.45 -4.99
CA GLU A 80 2.97 15.61 -4.63
C GLU A 80 2.27 16.16 -5.87
N ALA A 81 0.95 16.24 -5.79
CA ALA A 81 -0.02 16.58 -6.82
C ALA A 81 0.06 18.02 -7.38
N ARG A 82 1.25 18.58 -7.57
CA ARG A 82 1.45 19.90 -8.19
C ARG A 82 1.51 19.88 -9.72
N CYS A 83 1.49 18.72 -10.37
CA CYS A 83 1.46 18.63 -11.84
C CYS A 83 0.10 18.29 -12.47
N TYR A 84 -0.98 18.03 -11.70
CA TYR A 84 -2.31 17.78 -12.30
C TYR A 84 -3.44 18.28 -11.39
N PRO A 85 -3.87 19.56 -11.52
CA PRO A 85 -4.86 20.14 -10.60
C PRO A 85 -6.30 19.69 -10.86
N ALA A 86 -6.58 19.05 -12.01
CA ALA A 86 -7.84 18.36 -12.33
C ALA A 86 -7.62 17.44 -13.55
N PHE A 87 -8.51 16.45 -13.76
CA PHE A 87 -8.55 15.50 -14.90
C PHE A 87 -7.68 14.21 -14.83
N THR A 88 -7.90 13.38 -13.82
CA THR A 88 -7.22 12.09 -13.60
C THR A 88 -7.38 11.05 -14.72
N LEU A 89 -8.47 11.08 -15.50
CA LEU A 89 -8.72 10.13 -16.60
C LEU A 89 -8.16 10.59 -17.96
N LEU A 90 -8.12 11.90 -18.24
CA LEU A 90 -7.58 12.42 -19.50
C LEU A 90 -6.03 12.32 -19.55
N GLY A 91 -5.36 12.45 -18.40
CA GLY A 91 -3.92 12.23 -18.31
C GLY A 91 -3.49 10.80 -18.63
N GLN A 92 -4.32 9.80 -18.30
CA GLN A 92 -4.05 8.40 -18.63
C GLN A 92 -4.12 8.11 -20.14
N SER A 93 -4.90 8.87 -20.92
CA SER A 93 -5.07 8.63 -22.36
C SER A 93 -4.00 9.30 -23.23
N LEU A 94 -3.40 10.42 -22.79
CA LEU A 94 -2.34 11.07 -23.58
C LEU A 94 -0.96 10.44 -23.36
N GLY A 95 -0.73 9.82 -22.20
CA GLY A 95 0.51 9.11 -21.89
C GLY A 95 0.74 7.83 -22.68
N SER A 96 -0.32 7.21 -23.23
CA SER A 96 -0.19 5.97 -24.01
C SER A 96 0.29 6.18 -25.45
N MET A 97 0.27 7.41 -25.98
CA MET A 97 0.78 7.71 -27.34
C MET A 97 2.22 8.21 -27.37
N VAL A 98 2.77 8.69 -26.25
CA VAL A 98 4.16 9.21 -26.20
C VAL A 98 5.17 8.08 -25.90
N VAL A 99 4.68 6.91 -25.49
CA VAL A 99 5.51 5.69 -25.27
C VAL A 99 4.98 4.54 -26.14
N ALA A 100 4.67 4.84 -27.40
CA ALA A 100 4.55 3.87 -28.48
C ALA A 100 5.68 4.14 -29.49
#